data_AF-G0ZS33-F1
#
_entry.id   AF-G0ZS33-F1
#
_cell.length_a   1.000
_cell.length_b   1.000
_cell.length_c   1.000
_cell.angle_alpha   90.00
_cell.angle_beta   90.00
_cell.angle_gamma   90.00
#
_symmetry.space_group_name_H-M   'P 1'
#
loop_
_entity.id
_entity.type
_entity.pdbx_description
1 polymer ?
#
loop_
_entity_poly.entity_id
_entity_poly.type
_entity_poly.pdbx_seq_one_letter_code
_entity_poly.pdbx_strand_id
1 'polypeptide(L)'
;DSKYFCATARKRGYIHNLPIQNRFPLLPLPPLTIYEALPLTRKWWPSWDTRTKLNCIQTCVGSAKLTDRIRKALEEWDGVPPMSVQKYVLDECRK
;
A
#
# COMPACT_ATOMS: atom_id res chain seq x y z
N ASP A 1 2.45 -13.85 6.70
CA ASP A 1 1.96 -12.71 5.90
C ASP A 1 3.10 -12.24 5.01
N SER A 2 2.86 -12.03 3.71
CA SER A 2 3.90 -11.59 2.78
C SER A 2 4.48 -10.19 3.09
N LYS A 3 3.84 -9.39 3.96
CA LYS A 3 4.39 -8.09 4.38
C LYS A 3 5.80 -8.16 4.98
N TYR A 4 6.25 -9.31 5.47
CA TYR A 4 7.61 -9.50 5.99
C TYR A 4 8.65 -9.74 4.89
N PHE A 5 8.21 -9.94 3.65
CA PHE A 5 9.04 -10.29 2.51
C PHE A 5 8.97 -9.25 1.38
N CYS A 6 8.00 -8.33 1.42
CA CYS A 6 7.85 -7.25 0.43
C CYS A 6 7.04 -6.06 0.97
N ALA A 7 6.83 -5.04 0.12
CA ALA A 7 6.06 -3.83 0.41
C ALA A 7 4.53 -4.02 0.46
N THR A 8 3.99 -5.23 0.26
CA THR A 8 2.55 -5.51 0.19
C THR A 8 2.14 -6.59 1.20
N ALA A 9 0.96 -6.44 1.81
CA ALA A 9 0.41 -7.44 2.72
C ALA A 9 -0.30 -8.54 1.94
N ARG A 10 -0.11 -9.81 2.31
CA ARG A 10 -0.84 -10.95 1.71
C ARG A 10 -0.89 -12.07 2.73
N LYS A 11 -2.04 -12.22 3.39
CA LYS A 11 -2.27 -13.29 4.38
C LYS A 11 -2.60 -14.60 3.66
N ARG A 12 -1.84 -15.66 3.94
CA ARG A 12 -2.02 -17.00 3.37
C ARG A 12 -1.63 -18.06 4.40
N GLY A 13 -2.31 -19.20 4.36
CA GLY A 13 -1.87 -20.43 5.00
C GLY A 13 -1.13 -21.30 3.99
N TYR A 14 -0.03 -21.93 4.42
CA TYR A 14 0.76 -22.85 3.60
C TYR A 14 0.89 -24.16 4.37
N ILE A 15 0.47 -25.27 3.77
CA ILE A 15 0.61 -26.62 4.34
C ILE A 15 1.60 -27.38 3.46
N HIS A 16 2.63 -27.94 4.07
CA HIS A 16 3.68 -28.69 3.39
C HIS A 16 4.37 -29.64 4.38
N ASN A 17 5.08 -30.65 3.88
CA ASN A 17 5.97 -31.52 4.65
C ASN A 17 7.45 -31.14 4.54
N LEU A 18 7.76 -29.97 3.96
CA LEU A 18 9.13 -29.48 3.83
C LEU A 18 9.75 -29.14 5.20
N PRO A 19 11.06 -29.39 5.40
CA PRO A 19 11.79 -29.00 6.60
C PRO A 19 11.68 -27.49 6.90
N ILE A 20 11.79 -27.16 8.19
CA ILE A 20 11.72 -25.76 8.67
C ILE A 20 13.07 -25.22 9.14
N GLN A 21 14.01 -26.10 9.44
CA GLN A 21 15.37 -25.77 9.84
C GLN A 21 16.18 -25.31 8.63
N ASN A 22 17.17 -24.43 8.85
CA ASN A 22 18.10 -23.95 7.83
C ASN A 22 17.44 -23.24 6.62
N ARG A 23 16.28 -22.62 6.83
CA ARG A 23 15.68 -21.72 5.83
C ARG A 23 16.50 -20.45 5.73
N PHE A 24 16.64 -19.94 4.51
CA PHE A 24 17.33 -18.69 4.22
C PHE A 24 16.47 -17.81 3.29
N PRO A 25 16.61 -16.48 3.36
CA PRO A 25 15.86 -15.57 2.49
C PRO A 25 16.45 -15.54 1.07
N LEU A 26 15.65 -15.07 0.12
CA LEU A 26 16.17 -14.67 -1.20
C LEU A 26 17.01 -13.40 -1.05
N LEU A 27 18.12 -13.32 -1.80
CA LEU A 27 18.98 -12.14 -1.87
C LEU A 27 19.00 -11.55 -3.29
N PRO A 28 19.02 -10.21 -3.44
CA PRO A 28 18.93 -9.20 -2.37
C PRO A 28 17.54 -9.20 -1.70
N LEU A 29 17.46 -8.69 -0.47
CA LEU A 29 16.19 -8.55 0.22
C LEU A 29 15.29 -7.59 -0.58
N PRO A 30 14.04 -7.96 -0.89
CA PRO A 30 13.11 -7.07 -1.58
C PRO A 30 12.78 -5.82 -0.76
N PRO A 31 12.39 -4.71 -1.41
CA PRO A 31 11.95 -3.51 -0.70
C PRO A 31 10.75 -3.83 0.18
N LEU A 32 10.79 -3.32 1.41
CA LEU A 32 9.78 -3.53 2.42
C LEU A 32 8.84 -2.33 2.54
N THR A 33 9.15 -1.14 2.04
CA THR A 33 8.19 -0.02 2.12
C THR A 33 7.70 0.43 0.75
N ILE A 34 6.57 1.13 0.72
CA ILE A 34 6.07 1.78 -0.50
C ILE A 34 7.14 2.71 -1.08
N TYR A 35 7.86 3.47 -0.24
CA TYR A 35 8.88 4.40 -0.72
C TYR A 35 10.14 3.73 -1.26
N GLU A 36 10.54 2.59 -0.70
CA GLU A 36 11.63 1.79 -1.26
C GLU A 36 11.23 1.15 -2.60
N ALA A 37 10.00 0.64 -2.69
CA ALA A 37 9.50 -0.02 -3.89
C ALA A 37 9.13 0.95 -5.01
N LEU A 38 8.61 2.13 -4.67
CA LEU A 38 8.09 3.15 -5.58
C LEU A 38 8.65 4.54 -5.22
N PRO A 39 9.96 4.81 -5.41
CA PRO A 39 10.60 6.05 -4.95
C PRO A 39 9.96 7.34 -5.47
N LEU A 40 9.42 7.31 -6.69
CA LEU A 40 8.78 8.46 -7.33
C LEU A 40 7.50 8.92 -6.62
N THR A 41 6.86 8.05 -5.84
CA THR A 41 5.63 8.37 -5.09
C THR A 41 5.91 9.27 -3.89
N ARG A 42 7.13 9.26 -3.34
CA ARG A 42 7.51 10.00 -2.14
C ARG A 42 7.29 11.51 -2.29
N LYS A 43 7.56 12.06 -3.48
CA LYS A 43 7.39 13.50 -3.77
C LYS A 43 5.95 13.96 -3.60
N TRP A 44 5.00 13.09 -3.89
CA TRP A 44 3.56 13.41 -3.96
C TRP A 44 2.78 12.79 -2.80
N TRP A 45 3.46 12.13 -1.87
CA TRP A 45 2.80 11.46 -0.75
C TRP A 45 2.36 12.48 0.29
N PRO A 46 1.06 12.60 0.60
CA PRO A 46 0.61 13.56 1.59
C PRO A 46 1.06 13.12 2.99
N SER A 47 1.43 14.08 3.84
CA SER A 47 1.92 13.82 5.20
C SER A 47 0.89 13.12 6.10
N TRP A 48 -0.40 13.24 5.78
CA TRP A 48 -1.51 12.61 6.50
C TRP A 48 -1.80 11.18 6.04
N ASP A 49 -1.21 10.70 4.93
CA ASP A 49 -1.31 9.30 4.53
C ASP A 49 -0.20 8.47 5.17
N THR A 50 -0.57 7.76 6.24
CA THR A 50 0.36 6.98 7.07
C THR A 50 0.71 5.60 6.50
N ARG A 51 0.24 5.25 5.28
CA ARG A 51 0.50 3.92 4.72
C ARG A 51 1.97 3.79 4.32
N THR A 52 2.63 2.79 4.88
CA THR A 52 4.00 2.38 4.51
C THR A 52 4.04 1.06 3.74
N LYS A 53 2.90 0.35 3.73
CA LYS A 53 2.68 -0.93 3.04
C LYS A 53 1.38 -0.86 2.26
N LEU A 54 1.32 -1.53 1.12
CA LEU A 54 0.07 -1.74 0.39
C LEU A 54 -0.72 -2.89 1.02
N ASN A 55 -2.02 -2.91 0.77
CA ASN A 55 -2.88 -4.05 1.09
C ASN A 55 -2.64 -5.21 0.12
N CYS A 56 -3.48 -6.26 0.23
CA CYS A 56 -3.41 -7.39 -0.69
C CYS A 56 -3.63 -6.92 -2.12
N ILE A 57 -2.70 -7.29 -3.00
CA ILE A 57 -2.85 -7.07 -4.44
C ILE A 57 -4.12 -7.80 -4.89
N GLN A 58 -5.02 -7.03 -5.49
CA GLN A 58 -6.29 -7.51 -6.02
C GLN A 58 -6.15 -7.88 -7.51
N THR A 59 -7.16 -8.57 -8.04
CA THR A 59 -7.23 -8.93 -9.47
C THR A 59 -7.80 -7.82 -10.34
N CYS A 60 -8.37 -6.78 -9.72
CA CYS A 60 -8.96 -5.62 -10.39
C CYS A 60 -8.30 -4.34 -9.89
N VAL A 61 -8.37 -3.28 -10.69
CA VAL A 61 -7.84 -1.96 -10.36
C VAL A 61 -8.95 -0.94 -10.19
N GLY A 62 -8.67 0.15 -9.47
CA GLY A 62 -9.58 1.29 -9.36
C GLY A 62 -9.85 1.93 -10.74
N SER A 63 -11.07 2.43 -10.93
CA SER A 63 -11.45 3.10 -12.18
C SER A 63 -10.94 4.53 -12.24
N ALA A 64 -10.81 5.08 -13.45
CA ALA A 64 -10.49 6.50 -13.65
C ALA A 64 -11.54 7.44 -13.00
N LYS A 65 -12.81 7.02 -12.94
CA LYS A 65 -13.86 7.76 -12.24
C LYS A 65 -13.62 7.84 -10.73
N LEU A 66 -13.02 6.82 -10.13
CA LEU A 66 -12.66 6.83 -8.72
C LEU A 66 -11.53 7.82 -8.46
N THR A 67 -10.45 7.77 -9.25
CA THR A 67 -9.32 8.69 -9.09
C THR A 67 -9.72 10.14 -9.33
N ASP A 68 -10.63 10.42 -10.28
CA ASP A 68 -11.18 11.75 -10.51
C ASP A 68 -11.99 12.28 -9.30
N ARG A 69 -12.80 11.42 -8.67
CA ARG A 69 -13.53 11.80 -7.44
C ARG A 69 -12.58 12.10 -6.28
N ILE A 70 -11.52 11.32 -6.12
CA ILE A 70 -10.49 11.56 -5.09
C ILE A 70 -9.81 12.91 -5.33
N ARG A 71 -9.41 13.19 -6.58
CA ARG A 71 -8.82 14.48 -6.97
C ARG A 71 -9.75 15.64 -6.60
N LYS A 72 -11.00 15.61 -7.06
CA LYS A 72 -11.99 16.67 -6.79
C LYS A 72 -12.23 16.88 -5.30
N ALA A 73 -12.29 15.81 -4.50
CA ALA A 73 -12.45 15.92 -3.04
C ALA A 73 -11.26 16.58 -2.35
N LEU A 74 -10.07 16.53 -2.95
CA LEU A 74 -8.85 17.14 -2.43
C LEU A 74 -8.61 18.56 -2.97
N GLU A 75 -9.13 18.90 -4.16
CA GLU A 75 -8.94 20.21 -4.82
C GLU A 75 -9.46 21.40 -4.02
N GLU A 76 -10.41 21.19 -3.11
CA GLU A 76 -10.96 22.25 -2.25
C GLU A 76 -10.02 22.67 -1.11
N TRP A 77 -8.86 22.00 -0.97
CA TRP A 77 -7.97 22.16 0.18
C TRP A 77 -6.51 22.36 -0.25
N ASP A 78 -5.93 23.52 0.05
CA ASP A 78 -4.51 23.82 -0.23
C ASP A 78 -3.52 23.09 0.69
N GLY A 79 -4.01 22.37 1.70
CA GLY A 79 -3.19 21.74 2.73
C GLY A 79 -3.75 20.40 3.22
N VAL A 80 -3.72 20.18 4.53
CA VAL A 80 -4.29 18.96 5.13
C VAL A 80 -5.82 19.09 5.12
N PRO A 81 -6.55 18.21 4.40
CA PRO A 81 -8.00 18.30 4.32
C PRO A 81 -8.65 17.84 5.64
N PRO A 82 -9.96 18.07 5.87
CA PRO A 82 -10.66 17.59 7.06
C PRO A 82 -10.57 16.07 7.23
N MET A 83 -10.63 15.59 8.48
CA MET A 83 -10.53 14.16 8.81
C MET A 83 -11.55 13.29 8.08
N SER A 84 -12.74 13.82 7.77
CA SER A 84 -13.76 13.12 6.98
C SER A 84 -13.28 12.83 5.55
N VAL A 85 -12.65 13.82 4.90
CA VAL A 85 -12.08 13.69 3.55
C VAL A 85 -10.87 12.78 3.58
N GLN A 86 -9.96 12.95 4.54
CA GLN A 86 -8.80 12.05 4.71
C GLN A 86 -9.24 10.60 4.86
N LYS A 87 -10.23 10.34 5.72
CA LYS A 87 -10.78 9.00 5.93
C LYS A 87 -11.38 8.44 4.65
N TYR A 88 -12.21 9.20 3.95
CA TYR A 88 -12.78 8.79 2.66
C TYR A 88 -11.69 8.40 1.66
N VAL A 89 -10.67 9.24 1.48
CA VAL A 89 -9.57 8.98 0.54
C VAL A 89 -8.78 7.74 0.96
N LEU A 90 -8.41 7.62 2.23
CA LEU A 90 -7.67 6.44 2.73
C LEU A 90 -8.49 5.15 2.61
N ASP A 91 -9.80 5.22 2.84
CA ASP A 91 -10.68 4.06 2.71
C ASP A 91 -10.76 3.61 1.24
N GLU A 92 -10.90 4.54 0.29
CA GLU A 92 -10.83 4.21 -1.14
C GLU A 92 -9.45 3.69 -1.56
N CYS A 93 -8.37 4.28 -1.04
CA CYS A 93 -7.00 3.88 -1.35
C CYS A 93 -6.56 2.55 -0.69
N ARG A 94 -7.32 2.03 0.29
CA ARG A 94 -7.06 0.75 0.97
C ARG A 94 -7.89 -0.40 0.41
N LYS A 95 -8.87 -0.15 -0.46
CA LYS A 95 -9.61 -1.21 -1.15
C LYS A 95 -8.68 -2.01 -2.06
#